data_AF-A0A9Y2NG60-F1
#
_entry.id   AF-A0A9Y2NG60-F1
#
_cell.length_a   1.000
_cell.length_b   1.000
_cell.length_c   1.000
_cell.angle_alpha   90.00
_cell.angle_beta   90.00
_cell.angle_gamma   90.00
#
_symmetry.space_group_name_H-M   'P 1'
#
loop_
_entity.id
_entity.type
_entity.pdbx_description
1 polymer ?
#
loop_
_entity_poly.entity_id
_entity_poly.type
_entity_poly.pdbx_seq_one_letter_code
_entity_poly.pdbx_strand_id
1 'polypeptide(L)'
;MDSQHSPRGFAPATTAEPTSEPIAPRRNRRDRLALRPADFVAPRYADVSDRRLAQTLTAEDRSEEDGLDPLERVTCRTHRRWLHDCVSSPLHVVIVTGTRWCRKCECALNVAIDQLAGDVTVRCPSCGETPATRATRQLVRACRASLATAADR
;
A
#
# COMPACT_ATOMS: atom_id res chain seq x y z
N MET A 1 22.16 -74.07 51.75
CA MET A 1 22.12 -74.85 50.51
C MET A 1 20.70 -75.37 50.38
N ASP A 2 19.80 -74.77 49.61
CA ASP A 2 19.87 -73.73 48.59
C ASP A 2 18.44 -73.19 48.42
N SER A 3 18.12 -71.95 48.06
CA SER A 3 18.87 -70.82 47.55
C SER A 3 17.88 -69.65 47.42
N GLN A 4 18.41 -68.44 47.19
CA GLN A 4 17.77 -67.26 46.58
C GLN A 4 16.90 -66.32 47.45
N HIS A 5 17.41 -65.09 47.64
CA HIS A 5 16.59 -63.89 47.78
C HIS A 5 17.28 -62.60 47.27
N SER A 6 16.53 -61.90 46.39
CA SER A 6 16.51 -60.45 46.08
C SER A 6 17.64 -59.78 45.26
N PRO A 7 17.42 -58.57 44.69
CA PRO A 7 16.17 -57.90 44.26
C PRO A 7 16.30 -57.08 42.93
N ARG A 8 15.17 -56.50 42.45
CA ARG A 8 14.98 -55.22 41.68
C ARG A 8 13.53 -55.26 41.15
N GLY A 9 12.59 -54.35 41.40
CA GLY A 9 12.63 -52.92 41.72
C GLY A 9 12.37 -52.11 40.45
N PHE A 10 11.10 -51.79 40.11
CA PHE A 10 10.71 -50.68 39.22
C PHE A 10 9.23 -50.29 39.46
N ALA A 11 8.99 -48.97 39.53
CA ALA A 11 7.74 -48.30 39.88
C ALA A 11 6.76 -48.17 38.70
N PRO A 12 5.44 -47.91 38.94
CA PRO A 12 4.47 -47.72 37.87
C PRO A 12 4.48 -46.27 37.34
N ALA A 13 4.45 -46.13 36.01
CA ALA A 13 4.27 -44.86 35.33
C ALA A 13 2.78 -44.48 35.26
N THR A 14 2.42 -43.39 35.93
CA THR A 14 1.11 -42.73 35.83
C THR A 14 0.87 -42.25 34.40
N THR A 15 -0.19 -42.74 33.77
CA THR A 15 -0.70 -42.23 32.49
C THR A 15 -1.51 -40.97 32.77
N ALA A 16 -0.98 -39.80 32.42
CA ALA A 16 -1.74 -38.55 32.37
C ALA A 16 -2.29 -38.38 30.96
N GLU A 17 -3.61 -38.27 30.84
CA GLU A 17 -4.29 -37.91 29.59
C GLU A 17 -3.89 -36.50 29.13
N PRO A 18 -3.60 -36.28 27.84
CA PRO A 18 -3.42 -34.94 27.32
C PRO A 18 -4.78 -34.26 27.15
N THR A 19 -5.09 -33.32 28.04
CA THR A 19 -6.17 -32.34 27.87
C THR A 19 -5.98 -31.63 26.53
N SER A 20 -6.83 -31.96 25.56
CA SER A 20 -6.87 -31.28 24.28
C SER A 20 -7.52 -29.92 24.48
N GLU A 21 -6.70 -28.89 24.71
CA GLU A 21 -7.17 -27.51 24.61
C GLU A 21 -7.65 -27.26 23.16
N PRO A 22 -8.81 -26.61 22.96
CA PRO A 22 -9.25 -26.25 21.63
C PRO A 22 -8.27 -25.23 21.06
N ILE A 23 -7.50 -25.66 20.05
CA ILE A 23 -6.67 -24.76 19.25
C ILE A 23 -7.62 -23.75 18.59
N ALA A 24 -7.72 -22.56 19.19
CA ALA A 24 -8.45 -21.46 18.59
C ALA A 24 -7.92 -21.27 17.17
N PRO A 25 -8.79 -21.21 16.14
CA PRO A 25 -8.33 -21.07 14.77
C PRO A 25 -7.46 -19.82 14.71
N ARG A 26 -6.22 -19.97 14.22
CA ARG A 26 -5.34 -18.84 13.92
C ARG A 26 -6.07 -17.97 12.91
N ARG A 27 -6.79 -16.94 13.38
CA ARG A 27 -7.47 -15.97 12.53
C ARG A 27 -6.45 -15.43 11.56
N ASN A 28 -6.73 -15.58 10.27
CA ASN A 28 -5.76 -15.27 9.24
C ASN A 28 -5.43 -13.77 9.33
N ARG A 29 -4.22 -13.34 8.94
CA ARG A 29 -3.84 -11.91 8.95
C ARG A 29 -4.86 -11.06 8.17
N ARG A 30 -5.43 -11.65 7.12
CA ARG A 30 -6.53 -11.13 6.30
C ARG A 30 -7.80 -10.85 7.12
N ASP A 31 -8.21 -11.76 8.00
CA ASP A 31 -9.41 -11.60 8.84
C ASP A 31 -9.26 -10.48 9.89
N ARG A 32 -8.04 -10.24 10.39
CA ARG A 32 -7.76 -9.14 11.33
C ARG A 32 -7.73 -7.76 10.66
N LEU A 33 -7.53 -7.69 9.34
CA LEU A 33 -7.60 -6.45 8.57
C LEU A 33 -9.05 -6.10 8.20
N ALA A 34 -9.91 -7.10 8.00
CA ALA A 34 -11.32 -6.93 7.66
C ALA A 34 -12.17 -6.26 8.74
N LEU A 35 -11.71 -6.22 10.00
CA LEU A 35 -12.43 -5.62 11.15
C LEU A 35 -11.89 -4.26 11.59
N ARG A 36 -11.01 -3.63 10.78
CA ARG A 36 -10.43 -2.33 11.14
C ARG A 36 -11.52 -1.23 11.02
N PRO A 37 -11.65 -0.34 12.02
CA PRO A 37 -12.53 0.82 11.93
C PRO A 37 -12.28 1.63 10.65
N ALA A 38 -13.32 2.30 10.12
CA ALA A 38 -13.21 3.11 8.91
C ALA A 38 -12.20 4.26 9.05
N ASP A 39 -11.97 4.74 10.28
CA ASP A 39 -11.03 5.81 10.58
C ASP A 39 -9.62 5.33 10.93
N PHE A 40 -9.35 4.02 10.82
CA PHE A 40 -8.06 3.42 11.13
C PHE A 40 -6.93 3.98 10.24
N VAL A 41 -5.84 4.40 10.88
CA VAL A 41 -4.60 4.82 10.23
C VAL A 41 -3.50 3.79 10.52
N ALA A 42 -2.82 3.32 9.47
CA ALA A 42 -1.70 2.41 9.63
C ALA A 42 -0.54 3.09 10.40
N PRO A 43 0.18 2.37 11.28
CA PRO A 43 1.25 2.96 12.09
C PRO A 43 2.33 3.74 11.31
N ARG A 44 2.58 3.37 10.06
CA ARG A 44 3.52 4.04 9.16
C ARG A 44 3.10 5.45 8.71
N TYR A 45 1.84 5.81 8.93
CA TYR A 45 1.27 7.12 8.59
C TYR A 45 0.78 7.87 9.83
N ALA A 46 1.17 7.41 11.03
CA ALA A 46 0.77 8.05 12.29
C ALA A 46 1.37 9.46 12.47
N ASP A 47 2.45 9.76 11.74
CA ASP A 47 3.13 11.06 11.70
C ASP A 47 2.55 12.03 10.66
N VAL A 48 1.63 11.58 9.80
CA VAL A 48 0.99 12.44 8.80
C VAL A 48 -0.10 13.27 9.48
N SER A 49 0.09 14.59 9.52
CA SER A 49 -0.81 15.52 10.20
C SER A 49 -2.19 15.63 9.55
N ASP A 50 -2.26 15.55 8.22
CA ASP A 50 -3.52 15.47 7.49
C ASP A 50 -4.13 14.07 7.71
N ARG A 51 -5.13 14.00 8.59
CA ARG A 51 -5.82 12.76 8.95
C ARG A 51 -6.46 12.09 7.74
N ARG A 52 -7.01 12.87 6.80
CA ARG A 52 -7.67 12.32 5.61
C ARG A 52 -6.65 11.71 4.67
N LEU A 53 -5.54 12.41 4.45
CA LEU A 53 -4.41 11.87 3.70
C LEU A 53 -3.89 10.57 4.33
N ALA A 54 -3.73 10.53 5.66
CA ALA A 54 -3.27 9.34 6.39
C ALA A 54 -4.24 8.15 6.24
N GLN A 55 -5.55 8.41 6.30
CA GLN A 55 -6.59 7.40 6.07
C GLN A 55 -6.59 6.91 4.62
N THR A 56 -6.47 7.81 3.65
CA THR A 56 -6.45 7.48 2.22
C THR A 56 -5.21 6.65 1.87
N LEU A 57 -4.02 7.05 2.35
CA LEU A 57 -2.78 6.27 2.24
C LEU A 57 -2.96 4.85 2.79
N THR A 58 -3.61 4.72 3.95
CA THR A 58 -3.90 3.43 4.58
C THR A 58 -4.87 2.58 3.75
N ALA A 59 -5.93 3.19 3.23
CA ALA A 59 -6.95 2.51 2.43
C ALA A 59 -6.39 2.05 1.08
N GLU A 60 -5.59 2.87 0.41
CA GLU A 60 -4.94 2.51 -0.85
C GLU A 60 -3.87 1.43 -0.66
N ASP A 61 -3.12 1.44 0.45
CA ASP A 61 -2.19 0.36 0.78
C ASP A 61 -2.90 -1.00 0.88
N ARG A 62 -4.09 -1.02 1.46
CA ARG A 62 -4.92 -2.23 1.52
C ARG A 62 -5.49 -2.59 0.15
N SER A 63 -6.02 -1.59 -0.57
CA SER A 63 -6.63 -1.81 -1.88
C SER A 63 -5.63 -2.32 -2.92
N GLU A 64 -4.34 -1.99 -2.79
CA GLU A 64 -3.27 -2.58 -3.61
C GLU A 64 -3.10 -4.07 -3.36
N GLU A 65 -3.25 -4.54 -2.12
CA GLU A 65 -3.25 -5.98 -1.82
C GLU A 65 -4.42 -6.69 -2.50
N ASP A 66 -5.50 -5.96 -2.78
CA ASP A 66 -6.72 -6.42 -3.46
C ASP A 66 -6.74 -6.10 -4.98
N GLY A 67 -5.66 -5.54 -5.54
CA GLY A 67 -5.48 -5.36 -6.98
C GLY A 67 -5.59 -3.93 -7.54
N LEU A 68 -5.63 -2.91 -6.68
CA LEU A 68 -5.47 -1.51 -7.13
C LEU A 68 -4.11 -1.36 -7.85
N ASP A 69 -4.12 -0.82 -9.07
CA ASP A 69 -2.89 -0.46 -9.79
C ASP A 69 -2.19 0.70 -9.05
N PRO A 70 -0.91 0.55 -8.64
CA PRO A 70 -0.17 1.61 -7.95
C PRO A 70 -0.09 2.93 -8.72
N LEU A 71 -0.25 2.92 -10.05
CA LEU A 71 -0.28 4.11 -10.89
C LEU A 71 -1.65 4.82 -10.90
N GLU A 72 -2.69 4.22 -10.33
CA GLU A 72 -4.03 4.81 -10.15
C GLU A 72 -4.21 5.48 -8.79
N ARG A 73 -3.23 5.35 -7.88
CA ARG A 73 -3.32 5.97 -6.56
C ARG A 73 -3.54 7.48 -6.68
N VAL A 74 -4.39 8.00 -5.81
CA VAL A 74 -4.57 9.44 -5.59
C VAL A 74 -3.62 9.98 -4.53
N THR A 75 -2.93 9.12 -3.78
CA THR A 75 -1.84 9.51 -2.86
C THR A 75 -0.50 8.94 -3.30
N CYS A 76 0.56 9.64 -2.94
CA CYS A 76 1.92 9.16 -3.09
C CYS A 76 2.41 8.50 -1.80
N ARG A 77 2.58 7.18 -1.82
CA ARG A 77 3.18 6.41 -0.71
C ARG A 77 4.59 6.90 -0.36
N THR A 78 5.40 7.25 -1.37
CA THR A 78 6.81 7.65 -1.20
C THR A 78 6.95 8.98 -0.46
N HIS A 79 6.21 10.00 -0.89
CA HIS A 79 6.28 11.33 -0.29
C HIS A 79 5.28 11.54 0.87
N ARG A 80 4.35 10.60 1.06
CA ARG A 80 3.23 10.70 2.02
C ARG A 80 2.43 11.98 1.82
N ARG A 81 2.05 12.25 0.57
CA ARG A 81 1.32 13.45 0.11
C ARG A 81 0.21 13.05 -0.86
N TRP A 82 -0.69 13.98 -1.15
CA TRP A 82 -1.56 13.85 -2.32
C TRP A 82 -0.69 13.75 -3.59
N LEU A 83 -1.10 12.93 -4.56
CA LEU A 83 -0.33 12.72 -5.79
C LEU A 83 -0.07 14.04 -6.52
N HIS A 84 -1.08 14.92 -6.58
CA HIS A 84 -0.96 16.22 -7.25
C HIS A 84 0.08 17.16 -6.61
N ASP A 85 0.43 16.97 -5.33
CA ASP A 85 1.45 17.77 -4.65
C ASP A 85 2.89 17.36 -4.97
N CYS A 86 3.10 16.15 -5.50
CA CYS A 86 4.45 15.63 -5.72
C CYS A 86 4.71 15.06 -7.10
N VAL A 87 3.70 14.92 -7.98
CA VAL A 87 3.82 14.30 -9.31
C VAL A 87 4.94 14.88 -10.20
N SER A 88 5.29 16.16 -10.00
CA SER A 88 6.38 16.82 -10.73
C SER A 88 7.78 16.42 -10.25
N SER A 89 7.89 15.66 -9.16
CA SER A 89 9.14 15.10 -8.65
C SER A 89 9.78 14.16 -9.69
N PRO A 90 11.12 14.17 -9.83
CA PRO A 90 11.84 13.20 -10.65
C PRO A 90 11.57 11.74 -10.24
N LEU A 91 11.20 11.48 -8.97
CA LEU A 91 10.88 10.15 -8.47
C LEU A 91 9.62 9.52 -9.10
N HIS A 92 8.82 10.30 -9.82
CA HIS A 92 7.63 9.81 -10.54
C HIS A 92 7.83 9.64 -12.04
N VAL A 93 9.07 9.75 -12.51
CA VAL A 93 9.42 9.37 -13.88
C VAL A 93 9.68 7.87 -13.91
N VAL A 94 8.87 7.14 -14.69
CA VAL A 94 9.05 5.70 -14.89
C VAL A 94 9.18 5.43 -16.39
N ILE A 95 10.42 5.32 -16.85
CA ILE A 95 10.75 5.17 -18.28
C ILE A 95 10.09 3.91 -18.87
N VAL A 96 10.10 2.81 -18.11
CA VAL A 96 9.58 1.50 -18.53
C VAL A 96 8.09 1.57 -18.86
N THR A 97 7.27 2.10 -17.95
CA THR A 97 5.81 2.24 -18.13
C THR A 97 5.46 3.45 -19.00
N GLY A 98 6.38 4.38 -19.19
CA GLY A 98 6.16 5.65 -19.88
C GLY A 98 5.52 6.71 -19.00
N THR A 99 5.42 6.49 -17.69
CA THR A 99 4.88 7.49 -16.76
C THR A 99 5.79 8.72 -16.75
N ARG A 100 5.23 9.87 -17.10
CA ARG A 100 5.93 11.17 -17.19
C ARG A 100 7.16 11.14 -18.10
N TRP A 101 7.13 10.34 -19.18
CA TRP A 101 8.26 10.19 -20.10
C TRP A 101 7.88 10.47 -21.56
N CYS A 102 8.67 11.30 -22.24
CA CYS A 102 8.59 11.49 -23.68
C CYS A 102 9.50 10.48 -24.37
N ARG A 103 8.93 9.52 -25.12
CA ARG A 103 9.74 8.57 -25.91
C ARG A 103 10.42 9.19 -27.12
N LYS A 104 9.84 10.24 -27.71
CA LYS A 104 10.42 10.91 -28.89
C LYS A 104 11.68 11.72 -28.54
N CYS A 105 11.64 12.42 -27.41
CA CYS A 105 12.70 13.33 -26.98
C CYS A 105 13.58 12.75 -25.87
N GLU A 106 13.27 11.53 -25.42
CA GLU A 106 13.97 10.83 -24.34
C GLU A 106 14.17 11.70 -23.08
N CYS A 107 13.09 12.34 -22.64
CA CYS A 107 13.14 13.25 -21.50
C CYS A 107 11.88 13.19 -20.64
N ALA A 108 12.01 13.66 -19.40
CA ALA A 108 10.90 13.75 -18.46
C ALA A 108 9.88 14.81 -18.93
N LEU A 109 8.60 14.48 -18.84
CA LEU A 109 7.51 15.42 -19.14
C LEU A 109 7.33 16.41 -17.98
N ASN A 110 7.06 17.66 -18.30
CA ASN A 110 6.60 18.64 -17.32
C ASN A 110 5.13 18.38 -17.01
N VAL A 111 4.78 18.46 -15.73
CA VAL A 111 3.41 18.37 -15.23
C VAL A 111 3.10 19.67 -14.51
N ALA A 112 2.03 20.34 -14.93
CA ALA A 112 1.53 21.53 -14.27
C ALA A 112 0.13 21.24 -13.72
N ILE A 113 -0.08 21.65 -12.47
CA ILE A 113 -1.29 21.41 -11.69
C ILE A 113 -1.96 22.76 -11.46
N ASP A 114 -3.19 22.90 -11.94
CA ASP A 114 -4.07 23.99 -11.57
C ASP A 114 -5.01 23.48 -10.48
N GLN A 115 -4.69 23.80 -9.22
CA GLN A 115 -5.50 23.36 -8.08
C GLN A 115 -6.85 24.08 -8.00
N LEU A 116 -6.96 25.29 -8.57
CA LEU A 116 -8.19 26.07 -8.53
C LEU A 116 -9.20 25.57 -9.57
N ALA A 117 -8.73 25.33 -10.80
CA ALA A 117 -9.56 24.80 -11.87
C ALA A 117 -9.72 23.26 -11.81
N GLY A 118 -8.90 22.58 -11.01
CA GLY A 118 -8.85 21.12 -10.96
C GLY A 118 -8.23 20.51 -12.21
N ASP A 119 -7.42 21.26 -12.96
CA ASP A 119 -6.86 20.82 -14.24
C ASP A 119 -5.40 20.37 -14.11
N VAL A 120 -5.01 19.46 -15.01
CA VAL A 120 -3.69 18.83 -15.04
C VAL A 120 -3.21 18.82 -16.48
N THR A 121 -2.10 19.49 -16.72
CA THR A 121 -1.47 19.52 -18.05
C THR A 121 -0.11 18.83 -18.02
N VAL A 122 0.19 18.09 -19.09
CA VAL A 122 1.45 17.35 -19.24
C VAL A 122 2.06 17.71 -20.58
N ARG A 123 3.31 18.18 -20.61
CA ARG A 123 3.98 18.59 -21.86
C ARG A 123 5.44 18.19 -21.88
N CYS A 124 5.94 17.84 -23.05
CA CYS A 124 7.37 17.64 -23.26
C CYS A 124 8.07 19.01 -23.27
N PRO A 125 9.13 19.22 -22.46
CA PRO A 125 9.88 20.48 -22.48
C PRO A 125 10.67 20.68 -23.78
N SER A 126 10.94 19.62 -24.55
CA SER A 126 11.71 19.68 -25.79
C SER A 126 10.82 19.91 -27.02
N CYS A 127 9.78 19.11 -27.24
CA CYS A 127 8.91 19.24 -28.42
C CYS A 127 7.59 19.98 -28.17
N GLY A 128 7.25 20.32 -26.93
CA GLY A 128 6.00 21.00 -26.57
C GLY A 128 4.73 20.13 -26.62
N GLU A 129 4.81 18.94 -27.21
CA GLU A 129 3.68 18.01 -27.35
C GLU A 129 3.28 17.38 -26.00
N THR A 130 1.99 17.02 -25.91
CA THR A 130 1.46 16.13 -24.86
C THR A 130 1.35 14.72 -25.43
N PRO A 131 2.18 13.75 -24.99
CA PRO A 131 2.09 12.39 -25.50
C PRO A 131 0.72 11.77 -25.19
N ALA A 132 -0.03 11.36 -26.21
CA ALA A 132 -1.33 10.72 -26.05
C ALA A 132 -1.22 9.22 -25.68
N THR A 133 -0.41 8.89 -24.67
CA THR A 133 -0.16 7.51 -24.22
C THR A 133 -1.13 7.07 -23.13
N ARG A 134 -1.24 5.75 -22.89
CA ARG A 134 -2.00 5.20 -21.75
C ARG A 134 -1.47 5.77 -20.42
N ALA A 135 -0.15 5.79 -20.25
CA ALA A 135 0.49 6.28 -19.03
C ALA A 135 0.20 7.78 -18.78
N THR A 136 0.23 8.61 -19.81
CA THR A 136 -0.11 10.04 -19.69
C THR A 136 -1.58 10.22 -19.30
N ARG A 137 -2.51 9.48 -19.93
CA ARG A 137 -3.94 9.53 -19.56
C ARG A 137 -4.18 9.05 -18.13
N GLN A 138 -3.49 7.98 -17.71
CA GLN A 138 -3.56 7.45 -16.36
C GLN A 138 -3.05 8.46 -15.32
N LEU A 139 -1.89 9.07 -15.57
CA LEU A 139 -1.33 10.12 -14.73
C LEU A 139 -2.30 11.30 -14.57
N VAL A 140 -2.83 11.82 -15.68
CA VAL A 140 -3.78 12.94 -15.66
C VAL A 140 -5.04 12.59 -14.87
N ARG A 141 -5.61 11.38 -15.08
CA ARG A 141 -6.77 10.92 -14.32
C ARG A 141 -6.47 10.82 -12.83
N ALA A 142 -5.37 10.17 -12.45
CA ALA A 142 -4.99 9.98 -11.05
C ALA A 142 -4.75 11.33 -10.34
N CYS A 143 -4.09 12.29 -11.01
CA CYS A 143 -3.90 13.63 -10.48
C CYS A 143 -5.21 14.40 -10.32
N ARG A 144 -6.14 14.33 -11.30
CA ARG A 144 -7.47 14.96 -11.17
C ARG A 144 -8.29 14.32 -10.06
N ALA A 145 -8.27 13.00 -9.94
CA ALA A 145 -8.93 12.29 -8.84
C ALA A 145 -8.31 12.67 -7.49
N SER A 146 -6.99 12.87 -7.44
CA SER A 146 -6.28 13.38 -6.26
C SER A 146 -6.73 14.78 -5.86
N LEU A 147 -6.89 15.70 -6.81
CA LEU A 147 -7.41 17.05 -6.54
C LEU A 147 -8.85 16.99 -5.99
N ALA A 148 -9.73 16.25 -6.66
CA ALA A 148 -11.11 16.09 -6.22
C ALA A 148 -11.20 15.47 -4.81
N THR A 149 -10.44 14.40 -4.58
CA THR A 149 -10.40 13.74 -3.27
C THR A 149 -9.83 14.65 -2.20
N ALA A 150 -8.88 15.53 -2.48
CA ALA A 150 -8.39 16.47 -1.48
C ALA A 150 -9.39 17.60 -1.18
N ALA A 151 -10.20 17.99 -2.18
CA ALA A 151 -11.13 19.11 -2.10
C ALA A 151 -12.47 18.79 -1.41
N ASP A 152 -12.95 17.53 -1.46
CA ASP A 152 -14.25 17.11 -0.90
C ASP A 152 -14.30 17.23 0.63
N ARG A 153 -14.61 18.40 1.20
CA ARG A 153 -14.66 18.66 2.65
C ARG A 153 -15.99 18.29 3.28
#